data_AF-A0A9P6SLD4-F1
#
_entry.id   AF-A0A9P6SLD4-F1
#
_cell.length_a   1.000
_cell.length_b   1.000
_cell.length_c   1.000
_cell.angle_alpha   90.00
_cell.angle_beta   90.00
_cell.angle_gamma   90.00
#
_symmetry.space_group_name_H-M   'P 1'
#
loop_
_entity.id
_entity.type
_entity.pdbx_description
1 polymer ?
#
loop_
_entity_poly.entity_id
_entity_poly.type
_entity_poly.pdbx_seq_one_letter_code
_entity_poly.pdbx_strand_id
1 'polypeptide(L)'
;MAFHDAIALANWINALQTTQVKDLEKAFKAYRNERHVAVHKAEGLSKQFLASFMAGCANDRSASITRYIYKNMPFLIWKVVTKKIVANRPQASFLPYVKDNGSVPPADLESFRETLNIIQARAAAEAKEVEAKKAGKTESNVPAGEGNNVTTV
;
A
#
# COMPACT_ATOMS: atom_id res chain seq x y z
N MET A 1 4.55 -6.23 12.89
CA MET A 1 5.60 -6.02 11.87
C MET A 1 5.37 -6.90 10.65
N ALA A 2 5.29 -8.23 10.82
CA ALA A 2 5.08 -9.17 9.70
C ALA A 2 3.92 -8.80 8.75
N PHE A 3 2.78 -8.33 9.25
CA PHE A 3 1.67 -7.89 8.39
C PHE A 3 2.00 -6.68 7.50
N HIS A 4 2.72 -5.68 8.03
CA HIS A 4 3.14 -4.53 7.23
C HIS A 4 4.18 -4.92 6.18
N ASP A 5 5.10 -5.82 6.54
CA ASP A 5 6.09 -6.39 5.60
C ASP A 5 5.39 -7.15 4.47
N ALA A 6 4.44 -8.01 4.81
CA ALA A 6 3.67 -8.79 3.84
C ALA A 6 2.88 -7.90 2.88
N ILE A 7 2.21 -6.86 3.38
CA ILE A 7 1.41 -5.95 2.55
C ILE A 7 2.30 -5.09 1.65
N ALA A 8 3.40 -4.52 2.18
CA ALA A 8 4.33 -3.73 1.39
C ALA A 8 4.93 -4.59 0.25
N LEU A 9 5.34 -5.83 0.57
CA LEU A 9 5.86 -6.77 -0.41
C LEU A 9 4.81 -7.17 -1.45
N ALA A 10 3.57 -7.44 -1.03
CA ALA A 10 2.47 -7.76 -1.94
C ALA A 10 2.18 -6.60 -2.91
N ASN A 11 2.21 -5.35 -2.42
CA ASN A 11 2.05 -4.16 -3.25
C ASN A 11 3.15 -4.08 -4.31
N TRP A 12 4.41 -4.27 -3.91
CA TRP A 12 5.55 -4.22 -4.82
C TRP A 12 5.54 -5.35 -5.85
N ILE A 13 5.18 -6.57 -5.46
CA ILE A 13 5.06 -7.70 -6.39
C ILE A 13 3.93 -7.46 -7.39
N ASN A 14 2.76 -7.01 -6.93
CA ASN A 14 1.65 -6.76 -7.83
C ASN A 14 1.92 -5.60 -8.80
N ALA A 15 2.75 -4.64 -8.40
CA ALA A 15 3.20 -3.55 -9.25
C ALA A 15 4.31 -3.93 -10.23
N LEU A 16 4.74 -5.19 -10.34
CA LEU A 16 5.68 -5.60 -11.40
C LEU A 16 4.99 -5.63 -12.76
N GLN A 17 5.68 -5.18 -13.81
CA GLN A 17 5.20 -5.28 -15.20
C GLN A 17 5.69 -6.56 -15.86
N THR A 18 6.91 -6.96 -15.54
CA THR A 18 7.57 -8.12 -16.12
C THR A 18 8.17 -8.97 -15.01
N THR A 19 8.36 -10.25 -15.29
CA THR A 19 9.09 -11.18 -14.42
C THR A 19 10.60 -11.11 -14.63
N GLN A 20 11.11 -10.04 -15.24
CA GLN A 20 12.54 -9.86 -15.42
C GLN A 20 13.22 -9.64 -14.07
N VAL A 21 14.40 -10.24 -13.92
CA VAL A 21 15.21 -10.16 -12.69
C VAL A 21 15.51 -8.72 -12.28
N LYS A 22 15.76 -7.84 -13.26
CA LYS A 22 16.06 -6.41 -13.01
C LYS A 22 14.89 -5.67 -12.33
N ASP A 23 13.66 -5.96 -12.75
CA ASP A 23 12.47 -5.33 -12.19
C ASP A 23 12.18 -5.85 -10.77
N LEU A 24 12.38 -7.16 -10.57
CA LEU A 24 12.33 -7.79 -9.25
C LEU A 24 13.34 -7.16 -8.29
N GLU A 25 14.60 -7.04 -8.68
CA GLU A 25 15.65 -6.43 -7.86
C GLU A 25 15.31 -4.99 -7.49
N LYS A 26 14.76 -4.21 -8.43
CA LYS A 26 14.31 -2.84 -8.17
C LYS A 26 13.19 -2.80 -7.14
N ALA A 27 12.17 -3.66 -7.28
CA ALA A 27 11.05 -3.74 -6.35
C ALA A 27 11.50 -4.18 -4.94
N PHE A 28 12.37 -5.20 -4.84
CA PHE A 28 12.93 -5.62 -3.56
C PHE A 28 13.82 -4.56 -2.92
N LYS A 29 14.55 -3.78 -3.71
CA LYS A 29 15.34 -2.65 -3.21
C LYS A 29 14.44 -1.55 -2.65
N ALA A 30 13.36 -1.20 -3.35
CA ALA A 30 12.38 -0.23 -2.87
C ALA A 30 11.72 -0.69 -1.55
N TYR A 31 11.25 -1.94 -1.50
CA TYR A 31 10.74 -2.57 -0.29
C TYR A 31 11.74 -2.51 0.87
N ARG A 32 13.01 -2.88 0.62
CA ARG A 32 14.05 -2.88 1.66
C ARG A 32 14.29 -1.45 2.18
N ASN A 33 14.33 -0.45 1.30
CA ASN A 33 14.56 0.94 1.71
C ASN A 33 13.44 1.44 2.63
N GLU A 34 12.18 1.16 2.29
CA GLU A 34 11.02 1.53 3.10
C GLU A 34 11.04 0.81 4.46
N ARG A 35 11.21 -0.51 4.47
CA ARG A 35 11.03 -1.34 5.66
C ARG A 35 12.24 -1.38 6.59
N HIS A 36 13.46 -1.31 6.06
CA HIS A 36 14.67 -1.38 6.87
C HIS A 36 14.70 -0.25 7.91
N VAL A 37 14.36 0.98 7.51
CA VAL A 37 14.31 2.14 8.43
C VAL A 37 13.24 1.94 9.50
N ALA A 38 12.06 1.46 9.12
CA ALA A 38 10.95 1.23 10.04
C ALA A 38 11.26 0.13 11.06
N VAL A 39 11.88 -0.97 10.62
CA VAL A 39 12.25 -2.10 11.46
C VAL A 39 13.31 -1.71 12.48
N HIS A 40 14.39 -1.03 12.08
CA HIS A 40 15.43 -0.57 13.01
C HIS A 40 14.91 0.38 14.08
N LYS A 41 14.05 1.33 13.69
CA LYS A 41 13.39 2.24 14.64
C LYS A 41 12.53 1.47 15.63
N ALA A 42 11.74 0.52 15.15
CA ALA A 42 10.86 -0.28 15.99
C ALA A 42 11.63 -1.23 16.92
N GLU A 43 12.73 -1.82 16.44
CA GLU A 43 13.59 -2.68 17.25
C GLU A 43 14.24 -1.90 18.38
N GLY A 44 14.81 -0.72 18.10
CA GLY A 44 15.40 0.15 19.11
C GLY A 44 14.38 0.55 20.18
N LEU A 45 13.19 0.99 19.77
CA LEU A 45 12.09 1.33 20.67
C LEU A 45 11.63 0.12 21.49
N SER A 46 11.53 -1.06 20.88
CA SER A 46 11.09 -2.28 21.57
C SER A 46 12.11 -2.75 22.61
N LYS A 47 13.41 -2.68 22.28
CA LYS A 47 14.48 -3.01 23.24
C LYS A 47 14.51 -2.04 24.41
N GLN A 48 14.39 -0.74 24.14
CA GLN A 48 14.32 0.28 25.20
C GLN A 48 13.09 0.08 26.08
N PHE A 49 11.92 -0.14 25.47
CA PHE A 49 10.70 -0.40 26.21
C PHE A 49 10.82 -1.67 27.06
N LEU A 50 11.34 -2.76 26.51
CA LEU A 50 11.52 -4.01 27.24
C LEU A 50 12.51 -3.84 28.41
N ALA A 51 13.64 -3.16 28.18
CA ALA A 51 14.65 -2.88 29.20
C ALA A 51 14.08 -2.04 30.35
N SER A 52 13.37 -0.94 30.05
CA SER A 52 12.82 -0.05 31.06
C SER A 52 11.54 -0.57 31.72
N PHE A 53 10.75 -1.40 31.04
CA PHE A 53 9.42 -1.79 31.51
C PHE A 53 9.34 -3.20 32.10
N MET A 54 10.04 -4.18 31.50
CA MET A 54 9.92 -5.60 31.87
C MET A 54 11.19 -6.17 32.49
N ALA A 55 12.35 -5.91 31.88
CA ALA A 55 13.63 -6.52 32.25
C ALA A 55 14.45 -5.70 33.26
N GLY A 56 14.03 -4.47 33.60
CA GLY A 56 14.70 -3.65 34.60
C GLY A 56 14.66 -4.30 35.98
N CYS A 57 15.82 -4.48 36.60
CA CYS A 57 15.96 -4.98 37.97
C CYS A 57 15.13 -4.12 38.94
N ALA A 58 14.62 -4.71 40.03
CA ALA A 58 13.81 -4.02 41.03
C ALA A 58 14.49 -2.77 41.63
N ASN A 59 15.83 -2.72 41.59
CA ASN A 59 16.64 -1.60 42.09
C ASN A 59 16.86 -0.48 41.05
N ASP A 60 16.41 -0.67 39.81
CA ASP A 60 16.57 0.31 38.76
C ASP A 60 15.50 1.40 38.87
N ARG A 61 15.90 2.57 39.37
CA ARG A 61 15.00 3.72 39.58
C ARG A 61 14.30 4.14 38.28
N SER A 62 14.97 3.98 37.15
CA SER A 62 14.43 4.30 35.82
C SER A 62 13.21 3.42 35.47
N ALA A 63 13.27 2.14 35.79
CA ALA A 63 12.18 1.19 35.56
C ALA A 63 10.99 1.44 36.49
N SER A 64 11.25 1.79 37.75
CA SER A 64 10.20 2.15 38.72
C SER A 64 9.43 3.41 38.28
N ILE A 65 10.15 4.45 37.86
CA ILE A 65 9.54 5.70 37.34
C ILE A 65 8.71 5.41 36.08
N THR A 66 9.23 4.63 35.14
CA THR A 66 8.52 4.29 33.90
C THR A 66 7.21 3.54 34.18
N ARG A 67 7.24 2.55 35.08
CA ARG A 67 6.02 1.82 35.50
C ARG A 67 5.03 2.72 36.23
N TYR A 68 5.51 3.62 37.09
CA TYR A 68 4.66 4.58 37.79
C TYR A 68 3.96 5.53 36.81
N ILE A 69 4.69 6.06 35.82
CA ILE A 69 4.13 6.92 34.76
C ILE A 69 3.09 6.14 33.93
N TYR A 70 3.37 4.89 33.58
CA TYR A 70 2.45 4.08 32.79
C TYR A 70 1.17 3.74 33.58
N LYS A 71 1.30 3.38 34.86
CA LYS A 71 0.17 3.07 35.74
C LYS A 71 -0.72 4.28 36.00
N ASN A 72 -0.12 5.47 36.12
CA ASN A 72 -0.84 6.72 36.37
C ASN A 72 -0.94 7.59 35.12
N MET A 73 -0.91 6.98 33.93
CA MET A 73 -0.87 7.73 32.67
C MET A 73 -2.16 8.55 32.50
N PRO A 74 -2.06 9.89 32.36
CA PRO A 74 -3.22 10.72 32.10
C PRO A 74 -3.93 10.31 30.82
N PHE A 75 -5.26 10.38 30.83
CA PHE A 75 -6.11 9.95 29.71
C PHE A 75 -5.78 10.65 28.37
N LEU A 76 -5.29 11.89 28.42
CA LEU A 76 -4.85 12.62 27.22
C LEU A 76 -3.66 11.95 26.53
N ILE A 77 -2.68 11.46 27.30
CA ILE A 77 -1.53 10.73 26.75
C ILE A 77 -1.98 9.37 26.22
N TRP A 78 -2.85 8.68 26.97
CA TRP A 78 -3.43 7.42 26.52
C TRP A 78 -4.13 7.58 25.17
N LYS A 79 -4.95 8.62 24.99
CA LYS A 79 -5.58 8.95 23.71
C LYS A 79 -4.57 9.09 22.57
N VAL A 80 -3.43 9.74 22.78
CA VAL A 80 -2.40 9.90 21.76
C VAL A 80 -1.78 8.55 21.40
N VAL A 81 -1.47 7.71 22.39
CA VAL A 81 -0.92 6.37 22.18
C VAL A 81 -1.92 5.49 21.42
N THR A 82 -3.18 5.46 21.85
CA THR A 82 -4.24 4.68 21.20
C THR A 82 -4.47 5.14 19.76
N LYS A 83 -4.44 6.46 19.47
CA LYS A 83 -4.53 6.98 18.10
C LYS A 83 -3.45 6.38 17.19
N LYS A 84 -2.20 6.31 17.66
CA LYS A 84 -1.09 5.71 16.88
C LYS A 84 -1.25 4.21 16.68
N ILE A 85 -1.75 3.50 17.68
CA ILE A 85 -2.01 2.05 17.57
C ILE A 85 -3.10 1.80 16.52
N VAL A 86 -4.21 2.54 16.59
CA VAL A 86 -5.37 2.38 15.70
C VAL A 86 -5.08 2.86 14.27
N ALA A 87 -4.14 3.79 14.09
CA ALA A 87 -3.71 4.22 12.75
C ALA A 87 -2.98 3.13 11.95
N ASN A 88 -2.47 2.08 12.59
CA ASN A 88 -1.76 0.99 11.90
C ASN A 88 -2.73 0.04 11.19
N ARG A 89 -3.27 0.48 10.06
CA ARG A 89 -4.20 -0.29 9.20
C ARG A 89 -3.71 -0.24 7.75
N PRO A 90 -2.65 -0.99 7.41
CA PRO A 90 -2.12 -1.01 6.05
C PRO A 90 -3.14 -1.63 5.09
N GLN A 91 -3.27 -1.03 3.90
CA GLN A 91 -4.12 -1.53 2.82
C GLN A 91 -3.26 -1.96 1.63
N ALA A 92 -3.69 -3.02 0.94
CA ALA A 92 -3.09 -3.41 -0.33
C ALA A 92 -3.57 -2.50 -1.48
N SER A 93 -2.64 -2.02 -2.31
CA SER A 93 -2.92 -1.04 -3.38
C SER A 93 -3.72 -1.59 -4.55
N PHE A 94 -3.72 -2.91 -4.73
CA PHE A 94 -4.45 -3.60 -5.79
C PHE A 94 -5.90 -3.92 -5.43
N LEU A 95 -6.29 -3.75 -4.17
CA LEU A 95 -7.67 -3.91 -3.74
C LEU A 95 -8.43 -2.59 -3.89
N PRO A 96 -9.75 -2.64 -4.13
CA PRO A 96 -10.59 -1.45 -4.12
C PRO A 96 -10.40 -0.66 -2.82
N TYR A 97 -10.35 0.67 -2.93
CA TYR A 97 -10.16 1.54 -1.78
C TYR A 97 -11.29 1.32 -0.76
N VAL A 98 -10.92 0.98 0.48
CA VAL A 98 -11.91 0.80 1.55
C VAL A 98 -12.09 2.16 2.21
N LYS A 99 -13.30 2.70 2.14
CA LYS A 99 -13.61 3.99 2.77
C LYS A 99 -13.32 3.89 4.27
N ASP A 100 -12.48 4.81 4.76
CA ASP A 100 -12.21 4.90 6.19
C ASP A 100 -13.44 5.44 6.92
N ASN A 101 -13.95 4.65 7.87
CA ASN A 101 -15.04 5.02 8.77
C ASN A 101 -14.54 5.32 10.19
N GLY A 102 -13.21 5.29 10.40
CA GLY A 102 -12.59 5.53 11.69
C GLY A 102 -12.45 7.02 12.02
N SER A 103 -12.32 7.31 13.32
CA SER A 103 -12.02 8.68 13.81
C SER A 103 -10.56 9.10 13.63
N VAL A 104 -9.71 8.20 13.15
CA VAL A 104 -8.27 8.39 12.96
C VAL A 104 -7.91 7.87 11.59
N PRO A 105 -7.24 8.65 10.73
CA PRO A 105 -6.82 8.20 9.41
C PRO A 105 -5.77 7.08 9.51
N PRO A 106 -5.66 6.18 8.52
CA PRO A 106 -4.62 5.18 8.48
C PRO A 106 -3.25 5.85 8.31
N ALA A 107 -2.21 5.22 8.85
CA ALA A 107 -0.84 5.63 8.62
C ALA A 107 -0.49 5.50 7.13
N ASP A 108 0.15 6.54 6.58
CA ASP A 108 0.60 6.54 5.19
C ASP A 108 1.70 5.48 4.98
N LEU A 109 1.61 4.79 3.85
CA LEU A 109 2.53 3.74 3.44
C LEU A 109 3.06 4.06 2.05
N GLU A 110 4.37 4.21 1.94
CA GLU A 110 5.02 4.67 0.71
C GLU A 110 4.77 3.68 -0.44
N SER A 111 4.89 2.38 -0.16
CA SER A 111 4.55 1.32 -1.13
C SER A 111 3.11 1.42 -1.63
N PHE A 112 2.14 1.78 -0.79
CA PHE A 112 0.75 1.92 -1.23
C PHE A 112 0.60 3.03 -2.26
N ARG A 113 1.14 4.22 -1.96
CA ARG A 113 1.05 5.39 -2.85
C ARG A 113 1.73 5.15 -4.19
N GLU A 114 2.95 4.62 -4.18
CA GLU A 114 3.73 4.43 -5.41
C GLU A 114 3.11 3.35 -6.31
N THR A 115 2.71 2.23 -5.72
CA THR A 115 2.15 1.12 -6.49
C THR A 115 0.74 1.41 -7.00
N LEU A 116 -0.06 2.18 -6.26
CA LEU A 116 -1.38 2.64 -6.70
C LEU A 116 -1.26 3.54 -7.94
N ASN A 117 -0.28 4.46 -7.96
CA ASN A 117 -0.01 5.28 -9.15
C ASN A 117 0.36 4.42 -10.37
N ILE A 118 1.18 3.38 -10.17
CA ILE A 118 1.55 2.46 -11.25
C ILE A 118 0.33 1.69 -11.76
N ILE A 119 -0.53 1.20 -10.88
CA ILE A 119 -1.74 0.45 -11.25
C ILE A 119 -2.74 1.35 -11.99
N GLN A 120 -2.96 2.57 -11.51
CA GLN A 120 -3.84 3.54 -12.18
C GLN A 120 -3.32 3.94 -13.57
N ALA A 121 -2.01 4.15 -13.71
CA ALA A 121 -1.40 4.43 -15.00
C ALA A 121 -1.62 3.29 -16.01
N ARG A 122 -1.57 2.03 -15.56
CA ARG A 122 -1.86 0.86 -16.39
C ARG A 122 -3.32 0.77 -16.79
N ALA A 123 -4.23 0.88 -15.83
CA ALA A 123 -5.67 0.86 -16.09
C ALA A 123 -6.07 1.95 -17.11
N ALA A 124 -5.45 3.14 -17.02
CA ALA A 124 -5.66 4.22 -17.98
C ALA A 124 -5.07 3.91 -19.38
N ALA A 125 -3.92 3.25 -19.46
CA ALA A 125 -3.33 2.83 -20.74
C ALA A 125 -4.18 1.73 -21.42
N GLU A 126 -4.61 0.72 -20.67
CA GLU A 126 -5.49 -0.35 -21.15
C GLU A 126 -6.83 0.20 -21.63
N ALA A 127 -7.43 1.16 -20.92
CA ALA A 127 -8.67 1.81 -21.34
C ALA A 127 -8.53 2.50 -22.72
N LYS A 128 -7.41 3.23 -22.93
CA LYS A 128 -7.12 3.88 -24.22
C LYS A 128 -6.94 2.88 -25.36
N GLU A 129 -6.28 1.75 -25.10
CA GLU A 129 -6.13 0.70 -26.11
C GLU A 129 -7.47 0.04 -26.49
N VAL A 130 -8.35 -0.17 -25.50
CA VAL A 130 -9.70 -0.71 -25.74
C VAL A 130 -10.54 0.27 -26.55
N GLU A 131 -10.47 1.57 -26.26
CA GLU A 131 -11.15 2.62 -27.03
C GLU A 131 -10.62 2.69 -28.48
N ALA A 132 -9.31 2.65 -28.68
CA ALA A 132 -8.70 2.64 -30.01
C ALA A 132 -9.10 1.40 -30.84
N LYS A 133 -9.15 0.22 -30.20
CA LYS A 133 -9.61 -1.03 -30.86
C LYS A 133 -11.11 -1.00 -31.18
N LYS A 134 -11.94 -0.35 -30.36
CA LYS A 134 -13.38 -0.16 -30.65
C LYS A 134 -13.59 0.83 -31.80
N ALA A 135 -12.84 1.92 -31.84
CA ALA A 135 -12.92 2.89 -32.94
C ALA A 135 -12.54 2.26 -34.29
N GLY A 136 -11.44 1.49 -34.35
CA GLY A 136 -10.99 0.85 -35.59
C GLY A 136 -11.88 -0.28 -36.14
N LYS A 137 -12.80 -0.82 -35.33
CA LYS A 137 -13.71 -1.91 -35.76
C LYS A 137 -15.02 -1.41 -36.38
N THR A 138 -15.28 -0.10 -36.33
CA THR A 138 -16.55 0.48 -36.81
C THR A 138 -16.51 0.85 -38.30
N GLU A 139 -15.33 0.95 -38.93
CA GLU A 139 -15.19 1.37 -40.33
C GLU A 139 -15.20 0.23 -41.37
N SER A 140 -15.19 -1.05 -40.96
CA SER A 140 -15.12 -2.18 -41.91
C SER A 140 -16.47 -2.84 -42.22
N ASN A 141 -17.61 -2.22 -41.86
CA ASN A 141 -18.94 -2.78 -42.14
C ASN A 141 -19.79 -1.81 -42.99
N VAL A 142 -19.25 -1.38 -44.13
CA VAL A 142 -20.05 -0.87 -45.24
C VAL A 142 -20.30 -2.07 -46.17
N PRO A 143 -21.53 -2.64 -46.24
CA PRO A 143 -21.82 -3.65 -47.23
C PRO A 143 -21.70 -3.03 -48.62
N ALA A 144 -20.78 -3.57 -49.41
CA ALA A 144 -20.71 -3.35 -50.85
C ALA A 144 -22.03 -3.88 -51.46
N GLY A 145 -22.99 -2.98 -51.62
CA GLY A 145 -24.18 -3.22 -52.43
C GLY A 145 -23.78 -3.23 -53.90
N GLU A 146 -23.57 -4.42 -54.43
CA GLU A 146 -23.47 -4.70 -55.86
C GLU A 146 -24.68 -4.11 -56.59
N GLY A 147 -24.40 -3.30 -57.61
CA GLY A 147 -25.39 -2.91 -58.60
C GLY A 147 -25.79 -4.10 -59.46
N ASN A 148 -27.04 -4.13 -59.90
CA ASN A 148 -27.36 -4.74 -61.18
C ASN A 148 -28.45 -3.95 -61.92
N ASN A 149 -28.06 -3.58 -63.14
CA ASN A 149 -28.80 -2.92 -64.19
C ASN A 149 -29.89 -3.86 -64.72
N VAL A 150 -31.11 -3.37 -64.97
CA VAL A 150 -32.02 -3.97 -65.97
C VAL A 150 -32.65 -2.85 -66.79
N THR A 151 -32.13 -2.70 -68.00
CA THR A 151 -32.70 -1.98 -69.13
C THR A 151 -33.56 -2.95 -69.93
N THR A 152 -34.86 -2.67 -70.07
CA THR A 152 -35.82 -3.22 -71.07
C THR A 152 -37.20 -2.61 -70.73
N VAL A 153 -38.04 -2.05 -71.60
CA VAL A 153 -38.14 -1.77 -73.04
C VAL A 153 -38.91 -0.44 -73.15
#